data_AF-A0AAI9GN20-F1
#
_entry.id   AF-A0AAI9GN20-F1
#
_cell.length_a   1.000
_cell.length_b   1.000
_cell.length_c   1.000
_cell.angle_alpha   90.00
_cell.angle_beta   90.00
_cell.angle_gamma   90.00
#
_symmetry.space_group_name_H-M   'P 1'
#
loop_
_entity.id
_entity.type
_entity.pdbx_description
1 polymer ?
#
loop_
_entity_poly.entity_id
_entity_poly.type
_entity_poly.pdbx_seq_one_letter_code
_entity_poly.pdbx_strand_id
1 'polypeptide(L)'
;MKRWRYGILAMVFAGAAAGGGYWLQSGNPNVLRHFVIDQCVPHQQQNNNPAPCQSVNLRGGYVLFKDKNGPLQYLLMPTYRINGIESPLLLDPHTQNFFWQAWQNRQVMAERRGQPVPDSAVSLTINSRSGRTQNHFHIHISCLRPDVRQQLNASASAISSRWLPLPGGLEGHEYLARRVNESELAQKSPFLMLADEVPEARAHMGRFSLAVVRQSDGSFVLLATSRNLLKLNRASAEEIQDHRCRILEGQ
;
A
#
# COMPACT_ATOMS: atom_id res chain seq x y z
N MET A 1 -39.00 34.85 -20.16
CA MET A 1 -38.77 33.42 -20.45
C MET A 1 -37.43 33.09 -21.14
N LYS A 2 -36.78 34.00 -21.90
CA LYS A 2 -35.49 33.70 -22.58
C LYS A 2 -34.27 33.58 -21.66
N ARG A 3 -34.18 34.40 -20.59
CA ARG A 3 -33.00 34.43 -19.67
C ARG A 3 -32.82 33.17 -18.81
N TRP A 4 -33.90 32.45 -18.48
CA TRP A 4 -33.84 31.22 -17.66
C TRP A 4 -33.27 30.02 -18.45
N ARG A 5 -33.54 29.94 -19.77
CA ARG A 5 -33.07 28.81 -20.61
C ARG A 5 -31.54 28.79 -20.76
N TYR A 6 -30.87 29.95 -20.74
CA TYR A 6 -29.41 30.03 -20.82
C TYR A 6 -28.71 29.63 -19.51
N GLY A 7 -29.36 29.84 -18.35
CA GLY A 7 -28.81 29.43 -17.05
C GLY A 7 -28.79 27.91 -16.85
N ILE A 8 -29.79 27.20 -17.38
CA ILE A 8 -29.87 25.73 -17.32
C ILE A 8 -28.87 25.08 -18.27
N LEU A 9 -28.70 25.63 -19.49
CA LEU A 9 -27.70 25.15 -20.45
C LEU A 9 -26.25 25.33 -19.95
N ALA A 10 -25.95 26.44 -19.29
CA ALA A 10 -24.62 26.68 -18.72
C ALA A 10 -24.28 25.71 -17.57
N MET A 11 -25.25 25.36 -16.72
CA MET A 11 -25.05 24.37 -15.63
C MET A 11 -24.86 22.94 -16.14
N VAL A 12 -25.56 22.54 -17.20
CA VAL A 12 -25.40 21.20 -17.81
C VAL A 12 -24.02 21.05 -18.49
N PHE A 13 -23.54 22.09 -19.17
CA PHE A 13 -22.19 22.07 -19.77
C PHE A 13 -21.07 22.10 -18.72
N ALA A 14 -21.22 22.84 -17.62
CA ALA A 14 -20.25 22.83 -16.52
C ALA A 14 -20.20 21.46 -15.80
N GLY A 15 -21.35 20.81 -15.59
CA GLY A 15 -21.43 19.46 -15.01
C GLY A 15 -20.82 18.38 -15.92
N ALA A 16 -21.04 18.47 -17.23
CA ALA A 16 -20.46 17.55 -18.21
C ALA A 16 -18.94 17.77 -18.39
N ALA A 17 -18.45 19.00 -18.33
CA ALA A 17 -17.01 19.30 -18.39
C ALA A 17 -16.28 18.84 -17.11
N ALA A 18 -16.87 19.03 -15.93
CA ALA A 18 -16.32 18.52 -14.67
C ALA A 18 -16.37 16.98 -14.58
N GLY A 19 -17.46 16.35 -15.05
CA GLY A 19 -17.59 14.88 -15.10
C GLY A 19 -16.71 14.22 -16.18
N GLY A 20 -16.58 14.86 -17.34
CA GLY A 20 -15.74 14.38 -18.46
C GLY A 20 -14.24 14.56 -18.21
N GLY A 21 -13.83 15.65 -17.56
CA GLY A 21 -12.44 15.87 -17.15
C GLY A 21 -11.96 14.84 -16.10
N TYR A 22 -12.87 14.38 -15.23
CA TYR A 22 -12.58 13.32 -14.26
C TYR A 22 -12.41 11.95 -14.93
N TRP A 23 -13.16 11.68 -16.01
CA TRP A 23 -13.07 10.44 -16.80
C TRP A 23 -11.82 10.38 -17.69
N LEU A 24 -11.35 11.52 -18.19
CA LEU A 24 -10.17 11.58 -19.07
C LEU A 24 -8.83 11.44 -18.33
N GLN A 25 -8.82 11.50 -16.99
CA GLN A 25 -7.60 11.31 -16.18
C GLN A 25 -7.39 9.88 -15.66
N SER A 26 -8.33 8.95 -15.86
CA SER A 26 -8.10 7.56 -15.47
C SER A 26 -7.21 6.87 -16.51
N GLY A 27 -5.89 6.94 -16.31
CA GLY A 27 -4.94 6.07 -17.01
C GLY A 27 -5.34 4.60 -16.86
N ASN A 28 -4.89 3.74 -17.78
CA ASN A 28 -5.24 2.33 -17.77
C ASN A 28 -4.98 1.69 -16.38
N PRO A 29 -6.02 1.18 -15.68
CA PRO A 29 -5.86 0.66 -14.33
C PRO A 29 -5.18 -0.72 -14.30
N ASN A 30 -4.89 -1.31 -15.45
CA ASN A 30 -4.30 -2.65 -15.55
C ASN A 30 -2.86 -2.66 -16.07
N VAL A 31 -2.16 -1.52 -16.06
CA VAL A 31 -0.77 -1.45 -16.53
C VAL A 31 0.14 -2.36 -15.71
N LEU A 32 0.05 -2.31 -14.38
CA LEU A 32 0.83 -3.21 -13.52
C LEU A 32 0.48 -4.68 -13.77
N ARG A 33 -0.81 -4.99 -13.95
CA ARG A 33 -1.24 -6.36 -14.30
C ARG A 33 -0.60 -6.84 -15.60
N HIS A 34 -0.59 -6.00 -16.62
CA HIS A 34 0.00 -6.31 -17.92
C HIS A 34 1.49 -6.60 -17.79
N PHE A 35 2.25 -5.75 -17.08
CA PHE A 35 3.67 -6.02 -16.82
C PHE A 35 3.90 -7.35 -16.11
N VAL A 36 3.13 -7.66 -15.07
CA VAL A 36 3.34 -8.88 -14.29
C VAL A 36 2.92 -10.13 -15.07
N ILE A 37 1.68 -10.16 -15.56
CA ILE A 37 1.06 -11.38 -16.10
C ILE A 37 1.50 -11.64 -17.54
N ASP A 38 1.67 -10.60 -18.35
CA ASP A 38 1.90 -10.75 -19.78
C ASP A 38 3.39 -10.62 -20.15
N GLN A 39 4.24 -10.13 -19.24
CA GLN A 39 5.68 -9.95 -19.49
C GLN A 39 6.55 -10.66 -18.46
N CYS A 40 6.60 -10.20 -17.21
CA CYS A 40 7.54 -10.74 -16.21
C CYS A 40 7.41 -12.24 -16.00
N VAL A 41 6.18 -12.74 -15.81
CA VAL A 41 5.93 -14.17 -15.58
C VAL A 41 6.28 -15.02 -16.81
N PRO A 42 5.78 -14.72 -18.04
CA PRO A 42 6.18 -15.45 -19.24
C PRO A 42 7.68 -15.42 -19.52
N HIS A 43 8.32 -14.25 -19.39
CA HIS A 43 9.76 -14.12 -19.63
C HIS A 43 10.58 -14.94 -18.63
N GLN A 44 10.16 -14.97 -17.35
CA GLN A 44 10.81 -15.81 -16.36
C GLN A 44 10.65 -17.30 -16.68
N GLN A 45 9.45 -17.74 -17.07
CA GLN A 45 9.16 -19.14 -17.36
C GLN A 45 9.89 -19.65 -18.60
N GLN A 46 9.97 -18.82 -19.64
CA GLN A 46 10.49 -19.23 -20.95
C GLN A 46 12.01 -19.02 -21.04
N ASN A 47 12.51 -17.92 -20.50
CA ASN A 47 13.86 -17.43 -20.77
C ASN A 47 14.70 -17.22 -19.50
N ASN A 48 14.16 -17.54 -18.30
CA ASN A 48 14.78 -17.21 -17.01
C ASN A 48 15.14 -15.71 -16.87
N ASN A 49 14.35 -14.83 -17.51
CA ASN A 49 14.58 -13.39 -17.50
C ASN A 49 13.39 -12.68 -16.82
N PRO A 50 13.58 -12.01 -15.68
CA PRO A 50 12.47 -11.36 -14.98
C PRO A 50 12.03 -10.04 -15.60
N ALA A 51 12.79 -9.45 -16.52
CA ALA A 51 12.52 -8.11 -17.05
C ALA A 51 11.11 -8.02 -17.67
N PRO A 52 10.35 -6.93 -17.43
CA PRO A 52 10.78 -5.66 -16.80
C PRO A 52 10.78 -5.67 -15.26
N CYS A 53 10.39 -6.76 -14.61
CA CYS A 53 10.50 -6.89 -13.16
C CYS A 53 11.97 -7.02 -12.73
N GLN A 54 12.26 -6.60 -11.50
CA GLN A 54 13.57 -6.81 -10.87
C GLN A 54 13.79 -8.31 -10.61
N SER A 55 12.75 -9.01 -10.16
CA SER A 55 12.78 -10.46 -9.93
C SER A 55 11.38 -11.05 -10.00
N VAL A 56 11.32 -12.35 -10.31
CA VAL A 56 10.09 -13.14 -10.35
C VAL A 56 10.30 -14.41 -9.55
N ASN A 57 9.50 -14.61 -8.50
CA ASN A 57 9.50 -15.82 -7.69
C ASN A 57 8.20 -16.59 -7.91
N LEU A 58 8.21 -17.52 -8.87
CA LEU A 58 7.03 -18.29 -9.24
C LEU A 58 6.52 -19.18 -8.09
N ARG A 59 7.43 -19.78 -7.31
CA ARG A 59 7.06 -20.62 -6.16
C ARG A 59 6.47 -19.79 -5.02
N GLY A 60 7.04 -18.63 -4.77
CA GLY A 60 6.54 -17.66 -3.78
C GLY A 60 5.29 -16.92 -4.24
N GLY A 61 4.94 -16.98 -5.54
CA GLY A 61 3.76 -16.35 -6.09
C GLY A 61 3.85 -14.83 -6.21
N TYR A 62 5.06 -14.24 -6.30
CA TYR A 62 5.23 -12.79 -6.35
C TYR A 62 6.33 -12.33 -7.32
N VAL A 63 6.31 -11.04 -7.65
CA VAL A 63 7.38 -10.32 -8.35
C VAL A 63 7.82 -9.11 -7.53
N LEU A 64 9.07 -8.68 -7.72
CA LEU A 64 9.53 -7.35 -7.33
C LEU A 64 9.63 -6.47 -8.57
N PHE A 65 9.07 -5.27 -8.50
CA PHE A 65 9.06 -4.33 -9.61
C PHE A 65 9.58 -2.97 -9.13
N LYS A 66 10.56 -2.38 -9.84
CA LYS A 66 11.04 -1.04 -9.50
C LYS A 66 9.97 -0.02 -9.87
N ASP A 67 9.48 0.75 -8.89
CA ASP A 67 8.52 1.82 -9.18
C ASP A 67 9.22 2.95 -9.97
N LYS A 68 8.47 3.67 -10.82
CA LYS A 68 9.01 4.87 -11.48
C LYS A 68 9.10 6.06 -10.52
N ASN A 69 8.30 6.07 -9.46
CA ASN A 69 8.29 7.08 -8.43
C ASN A 69 9.37 6.79 -7.39
N GLY A 70 10.21 7.78 -7.09
CA GLY A 70 11.27 7.68 -6.07
C GLY A 70 12.48 6.80 -6.42
N PRO A 71 13.68 7.15 -5.93
CA PRO A 71 14.91 6.39 -6.17
C PRO A 71 14.87 4.95 -5.64
N LEU A 72 14.21 4.71 -4.50
CA LEU A 72 14.28 3.45 -3.76
C LEU A 72 12.94 2.71 -3.63
N GLN A 73 11.86 3.20 -4.23
CA GLN A 73 10.57 2.53 -4.14
C GLN A 73 10.52 1.29 -5.05
N TYR A 74 10.03 0.19 -4.49
CA TYR A 74 9.70 -1.05 -5.18
C TYR A 74 8.27 -1.45 -4.87
N LEU A 75 7.69 -2.26 -5.74
CA LEU A 75 6.39 -2.88 -5.57
C LEU A 75 6.57 -4.40 -5.44
N LEU A 76 5.90 -5.01 -4.46
CA LEU A 76 5.67 -6.45 -4.46
C LEU A 76 4.25 -6.73 -4.96
N MET A 77 4.13 -7.58 -5.98
CA MET A 77 2.86 -7.90 -6.63
C MET A 77 2.72 -9.42 -6.85
N PRO A 78 1.52 -10.00 -6.77
CA PRO A 78 1.32 -11.42 -7.01
C PRO A 78 1.52 -11.75 -8.50
N THR A 79 2.00 -12.96 -8.78
CA THR A 79 2.13 -13.52 -10.14
C THR A 79 0.80 -14.00 -10.73
N TYR A 80 -0.30 -13.81 -9.99
CA TYR A 80 -1.66 -14.17 -10.37
C TYR A 80 -2.63 -13.04 -9.99
N ARG A 81 -3.88 -13.13 -10.45
CA ARG A 81 -4.84 -12.02 -10.37
C ARG A 81 -5.39 -11.83 -8.95
N ILE A 82 -4.92 -10.77 -8.29
CA ILE A 82 -5.53 -10.16 -7.11
C ILE A 82 -5.64 -8.66 -7.41
N ASN A 83 -6.82 -8.06 -7.27
CA ASN A 83 -6.99 -6.64 -7.62
C ASN A 83 -6.41 -5.68 -6.57
N GLY A 84 -6.44 -6.08 -5.30
CA GLY A 84 -6.03 -5.28 -4.16
C GLY A 84 -6.61 -5.82 -2.86
N ILE A 85 -6.59 -5.00 -1.81
CA ILE A 85 -7.04 -5.36 -0.45
C ILE A 85 -8.48 -5.86 -0.36
N GLU A 86 -9.35 -5.49 -1.30
CA GLU A 86 -10.74 -5.97 -1.37
C GLU A 86 -10.90 -7.43 -1.80
N SER A 87 -9.83 -8.08 -2.26
CA SER A 87 -9.91 -9.44 -2.77
C SER A 87 -10.23 -10.45 -1.66
N PRO A 88 -11.24 -11.30 -1.82
CA PRO A 88 -11.55 -12.34 -0.83
C PRO A 88 -10.42 -13.36 -0.67
N LEU A 89 -9.54 -13.49 -1.66
CA LEU A 89 -8.36 -14.35 -1.57
C LEU A 89 -7.46 -13.96 -0.40
N LEU A 90 -7.42 -12.68 0.00
CA LEU A 90 -6.60 -12.22 1.14
C LEU A 90 -7.17 -12.66 2.50
N LEU A 91 -8.38 -13.22 2.52
CA LEU A 91 -9.04 -13.77 3.70
C LEU A 91 -8.93 -15.29 3.79
N ASP A 92 -8.29 -15.93 2.81
CA ASP A 92 -7.92 -17.34 2.86
C ASP A 92 -6.62 -17.51 3.65
N PRO A 93 -6.58 -18.33 4.73
CA PRO A 93 -5.37 -18.57 5.51
C PRO A 93 -4.24 -19.24 4.72
N HIS A 94 -4.52 -19.84 3.56
CA HIS A 94 -3.52 -20.43 2.68
C HIS A 94 -2.94 -19.46 1.65
N THR A 95 -3.50 -18.26 1.50
CA THR A 95 -2.92 -17.23 0.65
C THR A 95 -1.58 -16.77 1.21
N GLN A 96 -0.60 -16.55 0.32
CA GLN A 96 0.73 -16.11 0.71
C GLN A 96 0.68 -14.79 1.49
N ASN A 97 1.52 -14.69 2.51
CA ASN A 97 1.65 -13.48 3.30
C ASN A 97 2.52 -12.46 2.56
N PHE A 98 1.90 -11.69 1.66
CA PHE A 98 2.60 -10.71 0.82
C PHE A 98 3.31 -9.61 1.62
N PHE A 99 2.80 -9.23 2.79
CA PHE A 99 3.50 -8.28 3.68
C PHE A 99 4.79 -8.87 4.23
N TRP A 100 4.75 -10.13 4.67
CA TRP A 100 5.95 -10.82 5.11
C TRP A 100 6.95 -10.99 3.95
N GLN A 101 6.49 -11.39 2.77
CA GLN A 101 7.33 -11.47 1.58
C GLN A 101 7.96 -10.11 1.24
N ALA A 102 7.20 -9.02 1.32
CA ALA A 102 7.70 -7.68 1.03
C ALA A 102 8.76 -7.26 2.06
N TRP A 103 8.54 -7.59 3.35
CA TRP A 103 9.53 -7.37 4.40
C TRP A 103 10.84 -8.13 4.15
N GLN A 104 10.76 -9.40 3.77
CA GLN A 104 11.94 -10.23 3.49
C GLN A 104 12.75 -9.70 2.29
N ASN A 105 12.08 -9.05 1.33
CA ASN A 105 12.72 -8.52 0.12
C ASN A 105 13.12 -7.04 0.23
N ARG A 106 12.95 -6.38 1.39
CA ARG A 106 13.28 -4.95 1.57
C ARG A 106 14.74 -4.58 1.25
N GLN A 107 15.66 -5.54 1.34
CA GLN A 107 17.09 -5.35 1.03
C GLN A 107 17.34 -4.88 -0.41
N VAL A 108 16.38 -5.09 -1.32
CA VAL A 108 16.41 -4.52 -2.68
C VAL A 108 16.58 -2.99 -2.68
N MET A 109 16.12 -2.31 -1.62
CA MET A 109 16.34 -0.87 -1.43
C MET A 109 17.82 -0.55 -1.19
N ALA A 110 18.50 -1.34 -0.35
CA ALA A 110 19.91 -1.17 -0.05
C ALA A 110 20.80 -1.51 -1.25
N GLU A 111 20.47 -2.60 -1.95
CA GLU A 111 21.11 -2.97 -3.22
C GLU A 111 21.03 -1.84 -4.25
N ARG A 112 19.84 -1.22 -4.38
CA ARG A 112 19.64 -0.09 -5.30
C ARG A 112 20.35 1.18 -4.84
N ARG A 113 20.39 1.45 -3.53
CA ARG A 113 21.07 2.61 -2.94
C ARG A 113 22.60 2.48 -3.05
N GLY A 114 23.14 1.26 -3.05
CA GLY A 114 24.57 1.00 -2.91
C GLY A 114 25.10 1.24 -1.49
N GLN A 115 24.20 1.42 -0.52
CA GLN A 115 24.51 1.65 0.90
C GLN A 115 23.41 1.00 1.76
N PRO A 116 23.71 0.65 3.03
CA PRO A 116 22.70 0.12 3.94
C PRO A 116 21.46 1.02 4.04
N VAL A 117 20.28 0.41 4.08
CA VAL A 117 19.02 1.08 4.43
C VAL A 117 18.58 0.45 5.76
N PRO A 118 18.57 1.18 6.88
CA PRO A 118 18.18 0.61 8.15
C PRO A 118 16.70 0.24 8.14
N ASP A 119 16.37 -0.87 8.80
CA ASP A 119 15.00 -1.36 8.91
C ASP A 119 14.01 -0.33 9.48
N SER A 120 14.48 0.56 10.35
CA SER A 120 13.68 1.66 10.93
C SER A 120 13.24 2.71 9.91
N ALA A 121 13.90 2.76 8.74
CA ALA A 121 13.56 3.64 7.64
C ALA A 121 12.58 2.98 6.65
N VAL A 122 12.37 1.67 6.70
CA VAL A 122 11.50 0.95 5.76
C VAL A 122 10.05 0.97 6.23
N SER A 123 9.14 1.16 5.27
CA SER A 123 7.71 0.98 5.44
C SER A 123 7.14 0.17 4.29
N LEU A 124 6.14 -0.65 4.60
CA LEU A 124 5.36 -1.40 3.64
C LEU A 124 3.94 -0.87 3.66
N THR A 125 3.35 -0.54 2.52
CA THR A 125 1.97 -0.02 2.48
C THR A 125 1.16 -0.67 1.37
N ILE A 126 -0.15 -0.79 1.58
CA ILE A 126 -1.11 -1.13 0.52
C ILE A 126 -2.29 -0.17 0.59
N ASN A 127 -2.61 0.42 -0.55
CA ASN A 127 -3.71 1.36 -0.70
C ASN A 127 -5.04 0.64 -0.96
N SER A 128 -6.12 1.24 -0.46
CA SER A 128 -7.49 0.81 -0.68
C SER A 128 -7.89 0.98 -2.13
N ARG A 129 -9.08 0.50 -2.51
CA ARG A 129 -9.60 0.72 -3.86
C ARG A 129 -9.74 2.20 -4.20
N SER A 130 -10.10 3.04 -3.23
CA SER A 130 -10.19 4.50 -3.46
C SER A 130 -8.85 5.22 -3.38
N GLY A 131 -7.84 4.63 -2.75
CA GLY A 131 -6.51 5.21 -2.56
C GLY A 131 -5.52 4.92 -3.69
N ARG A 132 -5.90 4.11 -4.70
CA ARG A 132 -4.99 3.66 -5.77
C ARG A 132 -5.54 3.91 -7.17
N THR A 133 -4.66 3.77 -8.17
CA THR A 133 -5.00 3.88 -9.60
C THR A 133 -4.85 2.58 -10.37
N GLN A 134 -4.14 1.58 -9.81
CA GLN A 134 -3.89 0.29 -10.45
C GLN A 134 -4.72 -0.82 -9.77
N ASN A 135 -5.32 -1.68 -10.59
CA ASN A 135 -6.16 -2.81 -10.21
C ASN A 135 -5.39 -4.13 -10.26
N HIS A 136 -4.12 -4.11 -9.86
CA HIS A 136 -3.35 -5.30 -9.53
C HIS A 136 -2.77 -5.07 -8.16
N PHE A 137 -2.90 -6.01 -7.23
CA PHE A 137 -2.39 -5.88 -5.88
C PHE A 137 -0.92 -5.47 -5.91
N HIS A 138 -0.55 -4.45 -5.14
CA HIS A 138 0.82 -3.99 -4.98
C HIS A 138 1.04 -3.49 -3.57
N ILE A 139 2.07 -4.03 -2.90
CA ILE A 139 2.62 -3.46 -1.67
C ILE A 139 3.76 -2.53 -2.06
N HIS A 140 3.69 -1.28 -1.61
CA HIS A 140 4.76 -0.30 -1.77
C HIS A 140 5.82 -0.54 -0.70
N ILE A 141 7.04 -0.86 -1.13
CA ILE A 141 8.24 -0.97 -0.30
C ILE A 141 9.01 0.33 -0.47
N SER A 142 9.02 1.18 0.54
CA SER A 142 9.65 2.51 0.44
C SER A 142 10.06 3.06 1.80
N CYS A 143 10.68 4.24 1.79
CA CYS A 143 11.10 4.90 3.01
C CYS A 143 9.90 5.48 3.77
N LEU A 144 9.89 5.31 5.08
CA LEU A 144 8.95 5.95 5.99
C LEU A 144 9.25 7.44 6.09
N ARG A 145 8.22 8.28 6.23
CA ARG A 145 8.44 9.70 6.52
C ARG A 145 9.10 9.91 7.90
N PRO A 146 10.00 10.89 8.04
CA PRO A 146 10.64 11.19 9.32
C PRO A 146 9.65 11.56 10.45
N ASP A 147 8.61 12.34 10.15
CA ASP A 147 7.59 12.76 11.13
C ASP A 147 6.75 11.56 11.62
N VAL A 148 6.32 10.69 10.71
CA VAL A 148 5.63 9.44 11.06
C VAL A 148 6.53 8.56 11.92
N ARG A 149 7.82 8.45 11.61
CA ARG A 149 8.77 7.70 12.45
C ARG A 149 8.78 8.24 13.88
N GLN A 150 8.91 9.56 14.02
CA GLN A 150 8.93 10.21 15.34
C GLN A 150 7.62 9.97 16.10
N GLN A 151 6.48 10.10 15.44
CA GLN A 151 5.17 9.89 16.07
C GLN A 151 4.95 8.44 16.51
N LEU A 152 5.35 7.46 15.69
CA LEU A 152 5.29 6.05 16.06
C LEU A 152 6.23 5.71 17.22
N ASN A 153 7.38 6.36 17.33
CA ASN A 153 8.27 6.22 18.48
C ASN A 153 7.65 6.82 19.74
N ALA A 154 7.10 8.03 19.64
CA ALA A 154 6.44 8.71 20.77
C ALA A 154 5.22 7.93 21.29
N SER A 155 4.53 7.21 20.40
CA SER A 155 3.35 6.41 20.73
C SER A 155 3.68 4.96 21.10
N ALA A 156 4.96 4.56 21.14
CA ALA A 156 5.35 3.16 21.22
C ALA A 156 4.80 2.42 22.45
N SER A 157 4.64 3.10 23.59
CA SER A 157 4.07 2.53 24.82
C SER A 157 2.54 2.37 24.77
N ALA A 158 1.85 3.14 23.92
CA ALA A 158 0.40 3.06 23.74
C ALA A 158 -0.02 1.98 22.74
N ILE A 159 0.89 1.53 21.88
CA ILE A 159 0.59 0.53 20.84
C ILE A 159 0.66 -0.88 21.44
N SER A 160 -0.52 -1.44 21.72
CA SER A 160 -0.71 -2.78 22.28
C SER A 160 -0.81 -3.87 21.20
N SER A 161 -0.94 -5.13 21.60
CA SER A 161 -1.24 -6.25 20.69
C SER A 161 -2.69 -6.28 20.17
N ARG A 162 -3.54 -5.35 20.60
CA ARG A 162 -4.89 -5.14 20.07
C ARG A 162 -4.92 -3.93 19.14
N TRP A 163 -5.76 -3.99 18.12
CA TRP A 163 -6.06 -2.84 17.28
C TRP A 163 -6.73 -1.74 18.10
N LEU A 164 -6.04 -0.61 18.26
CA LEU A 164 -6.55 0.58 18.94
C LEU A 164 -6.24 1.83 18.12
N PRO A 165 -7.03 2.91 18.23
CA PRO A 165 -6.68 4.19 17.61
C PRO A 165 -5.28 4.65 18.04
N LEU A 166 -4.44 4.99 17.06
CA LEU A 166 -3.15 5.60 17.29
C LEU A 166 -3.37 7.04 17.77
N PRO A 167 -2.82 7.43 18.94
CA PRO A 167 -2.92 8.80 19.42
C PRO A 167 -2.43 9.82 18.38
N GLY A 168 -3.31 10.77 18.04
CA GLY A 168 -3.04 11.82 17.05
C GLY A 168 -3.22 11.42 15.58
N GLY A 169 -3.47 10.15 15.26
CA GLY A 169 -3.57 9.69 13.86
C GLY A 169 -2.25 9.81 13.10
N LEU A 170 -2.27 9.76 11.76
CA LEU A 170 -1.12 10.07 10.88
C LEU A 170 -1.63 10.88 9.69
N GLU A 171 -0.85 11.86 9.23
CA GLU A 171 -1.22 12.74 8.10
C GLU A 171 -2.65 13.34 8.19
N GLY A 172 -3.13 13.61 9.41
CA GLY A 172 -4.47 14.16 9.65
C GLY A 172 -5.61 13.13 9.52
N HIS A 173 -5.28 11.84 9.50
CA HIS A 173 -6.21 10.74 9.34
C HIS A 173 -6.17 9.78 10.53
N GLU A 174 -7.32 9.16 10.82
CA GLU A 174 -7.39 8.15 11.86
C GLU A 174 -6.71 6.87 11.41
N TYR A 175 -5.88 6.34 12.29
CA TYR A 175 -5.21 5.06 12.12
C TYR A 175 -5.46 4.20 13.33
N LEU A 176 -5.81 2.93 13.12
CA LEU A 176 -5.65 1.90 14.13
C LEU A 176 -4.21 1.41 14.08
N ALA A 177 -3.63 1.13 15.24
CA ALA A 177 -2.31 0.55 15.38
C ALA A 177 -2.40 -0.75 16.19
N ARG A 178 -1.59 -1.72 15.81
CA ARG A 178 -1.40 -2.97 16.54
C ARG A 178 0.08 -3.36 16.51
N ARG A 179 0.65 -3.70 17.66
CA ARG A 179 1.97 -4.30 17.77
C ARG A 179 1.87 -5.79 17.46
N VAL A 180 2.80 -6.29 16.66
CA VAL A 180 3.00 -7.72 16.39
C VAL A 180 4.49 -8.04 16.43
N ASN A 181 4.84 -9.24 16.85
CA ASN A 181 6.24 -9.69 16.76
C ASN A 181 6.52 -10.33 15.39
N GLU A 182 7.78 -10.69 15.16
CA GLU A 182 8.22 -11.26 13.87
C GLU A 182 7.57 -12.62 13.57
N SER A 183 7.47 -13.51 14.55
CA SER A 183 6.88 -14.84 14.34
C SER A 183 5.38 -14.76 14.04
N GLU A 184 4.67 -13.87 14.73
CA GLU A 184 3.26 -13.58 14.49
C GLU A 184 3.03 -13.00 13.09
N LEU A 185 3.85 -12.02 12.68
CA LEU A 185 3.79 -11.44 11.33
C LEU A 185 4.14 -12.47 10.25
N ALA A 186 5.06 -13.40 10.52
CA ALA A 186 5.41 -14.45 9.57
C ALA A 186 4.27 -15.48 9.41
N GLN A 187 3.54 -15.78 10.48
CA GLN A 187 2.49 -16.81 10.52
C GLN A 187 1.13 -16.32 10.03
N LYS A 188 0.72 -15.09 10.39
CA LYS A 188 -0.60 -14.55 10.05
C LYS A 188 -0.44 -13.24 9.28
N SER A 189 -1.18 -13.10 8.18
CA SER A 189 -1.10 -11.89 7.37
C SER A 189 -1.79 -10.71 8.08
N PRO A 190 -1.31 -9.47 7.89
CA PRO A 190 -2.01 -8.27 8.36
C PRO A 190 -3.47 -8.18 7.87
N PHE A 191 -3.80 -8.78 6.73
CA PHE A 191 -5.17 -8.85 6.20
C PHE A 191 -6.08 -9.70 7.09
N LEU A 192 -5.64 -10.89 7.48
CA LEU A 192 -6.40 -11.77 8.40
C LEU A 192 -6.50 -11.16 9.79
N MET A 193 -5.41 -10.57 10.29
CA MET A 193 -5.39 -9.85 11.56
C MET A 193 -6.38 -8.69 11.60
N LEU A 194 -6.51 -7.92 10.52
CA LEU A 194 -7.50 -6.87 10.41
C LEU A 194 -8.92 -7.47 10.35
N ALA A 195 -9.14 -8.44 9.46
CA ALA A 195 -10.45 -9.02 9.21
C ALA A 195 -11.05 -9.73 10.43
N ASP A 196 -10.23 -10.41 11.21
CA ASP A 196 -10.71 -11.23 12.34
C ASP A 196 -10.92 -10.41 13.61
N GLU A 197 -10.29 -9.24 13.74
CA GLU A 197 -10.19 -8.53 15.03
C GLU A 197 -10.77 -7.11 15.01
N VAL A 198 -10.91 -6.49 13.83
CA VAL A 198 -11.53 -5.17 13.70
C VAL A 198 -12.99 -5.35 13.29
N PRO A 199 -13.96 -4.79 14.07
CA PRO A 199 -15.37 -4.88 13.74
C PRO A 199 -15.67 -4.45 12.31
N GLU A 200 -16.52 -5.22 11.63
CA GLU A 200 -16.96 -5.01 10.24
C GLU A 200 -15.86 -5.06 9.16
N ALA A 201 -14.57 -5.18 9.53
CA ALA A 201 -13.48 -5.13 8.55
C ALA A 201 -13.54 -6.27 7.54
N ARG A 202 -13.85 -7.50 7.99
CA ARG A 202 -14.01 -8.68 7.11
C ARG A 202 -14.98 -8.44 5.96
N ALA A 203 -16.12 -7.78 6.21
CA ALA A 203 -17.12 -7.51 5.19
C ALA A 203 -16.75 -6.31 4.28
N HIS A 204 -15.74 -5.54 4.66
CA HIS A 204 -15.45 -4.23 4.09
C HIS A 204 -13.98 -3.98 3.77
N MET A 205 -13.16 -5.03 3.62
CA MET A 205 -11.71 -4.92 3.39
C MET A 205 -11.32 -3.86 2.35
N GLY A 206 -12.09 -3.71 1.28
CA GLY A 206 -11.84 -2.71 0.22
C GLY A 206 -11.89 -1.24 0.64
N ARG A 207 -12.41 -0.90 1.83
CA ARG A 207 -12.38 0.46 2.38
C ARG A 207 -11.13 0.74 3.21
N PHE A 208 -10.39 -0.30 3.58
CA PHE A 208 -9.22 -0.18 4.42
C PHE A 208 -7.95 -0.10 3.58
N SER A 209 -6.90 0.42 4.21
CA SER A 209 -5.51 0.32 3.80
C SER A 209 -4.70 -0.19 4.97
N LEU A 210 -3.57 -0.82 4.66
CA LEU A 210 -2.67 -1.37 5.67
C LEU A 210 -1.25 -0.87 5.48
N ALA A 211 -0.52 -0.71 6.58
CA ALA A 211 0.91 -0.52 6.55
C ALA A 211 1.63 -1.35 7.64
N VAL A 212 2.91 -1.62 7.40
CA VAL A 212 3.80 -2.32 8.33
C VAL A 212 5.09 -1.51 8.48
N VAL A 213 5.48 -1.26 9.73
CA VAL A 213 6.68 -0.52 10.10
C VAL A 213 7.39 -1.24 11.25
N ARG A 214 8.71 -1.38 11.19
CA ARG A 214 9.50 -1.98 12.29
C ARG A 214 9.73 -0.97 13.42
N GLN A 215 9.66 -1.41 14.67
CA GLN A 215 9.96 -0.64 15.87
C GLN A 215 11.39 -0.88 16.35
N SER A 216 11.88 -0.01 17.23
CA SER A 216 13.24 -0.08 17.78
C SER A 216 13.48 -1.31 18.67
N ASP A 217 12.42 -1.85 19.28
CA ASP A 217 12.45 -3.09 20.07
C ASP A 217 12.44 -4.37 19.21
N GLY A 218 12.51 -4.23 17.88
CA GLY A 218 12.49 -5.33 16.93
C GLY A 218 11.10 -5.83 16.54
N SER A 219 10.03 -5.40 17.24
CA SER A 219 8.64 -5.68 16.88
C SER A 219 8.19 -4.89 15.65
N PHE A 220 6.99 -5.16 15.16
CA PHE A 220 6.34 -4.42 14.09
C PHE A 220 5.09 -3.71 14.62
N VAL A 221 4.75 -2.59 13.97
CA VAL A 221 3.44 -1.98 14.07
C VAL A 221 2.71 -2.17 12.77
N LEU A 222 1.54 -2.79 12.86
CA LEU A 222 0.53 -2.79 11.82
C LEU A 222 -0.32 -1.54 11.98
N LEU A 223 -0.57 -0.87 10.86
CA LEU A 223 -1.38 0.33 10.79
C LEU A 223 -2.55 0.06 9.85
N ALA A 224 -3.75 0.47 10.24
CA ALA A 224 -4.93 0.39 9.39
C ALA A 224 -5.65 1.73 9.37
N THR A 225 -6.00 2.22 8.18
CA THR A 225 -6.87 3.39 8.03
C THR A 225 -8.04 3.02 7.12
N SER A 226 -9.20 3.64 7.36
CA SER A 226 -10.43 3.41 6.60
C SER A 226 -10.84 4.67 5.87
N ARG A 227 -11.40 4.49 4.67
CA ARG A 227 -11.98 5.58 3.88
C ARG A 227 -12.98 6.37 4.73
N ASN A 228 -12.81 7.69 4.76
CA ASN A 228 -13.70 8.62 5.45
C ASN A 228 -13.88 9.88 4.59
N LEU A 229 -15.09 10.09 4.08
CA LEU A 229 -15.41 11.21 3.19
C LEU A 229 -15.29 12.58 3.88
N LEU A 230 -15.76 12.69 5.13
CA LEU A 230 -15.75 13.96 5.88
C LEU A 230 -14.33 14.42 6.21
N LYS A 231 -13.40 13.47 6.33
CA LYS A 231 -11.98 13.71 6.59
C LYS A 231 -11.12 13.67 5.33
N LEU A 232 -11.73 13.59 4.14
CA LEU A 232 -11.06 13.45 2.84
C LEU A 232 -10.07 12.27 2.77
N ASN A 233 -10.26 11.27 3.65
CA ASN A 233 -9.40 10.10 3.72
C ASN A 233 -9.83 9.09 2.65
N ARG A 234 -8.99 8.89 1.63
CA ARG A 234 -9.19 7.90 0.56
C ARG A 234 -8.73 6.50 0.95
N ALA A 235 -8.28 6.33 2.19
CA ALA A 235 -7.47 5.22 2.68
C ALA A 235 -6.30 4.98 1.72
N SER A 236 -5.29 5.83 1.80
CA SER A 236 -4.04 5.71 1.04
C SER A 236 -2.89 5.55 2.02
N ALA A 237 -2.60 4.32 2.45
CA ALA A 237 -1.53 4.09 3.42
C ALA A 237 -0.14 4.55 2.91
N GLU A 238 0.05 4.65 1.59
CA GLU A 238 1.27 5.23 0.99
C GLU A 238 1.56 6.67 1.46
N GLU A 239 0.57 7.40 2.01
CA GLU A 239 0.77 8.76 2.54
C GLU A 239 1.79 8.83 3.67
N ILE A 240 2.03 7.73 4.39
CA ILE A 240 3.04 7.67 5.45
C ILE A 240 4.46 7.51 4.93
N GLN A 241 4.63 7.34 3.61
CA GLN A 241 5.91 7.12 2.95
C GLN A 241 6.48 8.43 2.39
N ASP A 242 7.81 8.51 2.37
CA ASP A 242 8.55 9.55 1.67
C ASP A 242 9.41 8.89 0.60
N HIS A 243 8.95 8.91 -0.65
CA HIS A 243 9.67 8.26 -1.74
C HIS A 243 10.99 8.96 -2.09
N ARG A 244 11.25 10.18 -1.57
CA ARG A 244 12.56 10.83 -1.64
C ARG A 244 13.53 10.35 -0.56
N CYS A 245 13.04 9.57 0.40
CA CYS A 245 13.84 8.95 1.45
C CYS A 245 14.63 9.94 2.32
N ARG A 246 14.04 11.09 2.69
CA ARG A 246 14.70 12.10 3.55
C ARG A 246 15.11 11.56 4.91
N ILE A 247 14.47 10.49 5.38
CA ILE A 247 14.87 9.79 6.61
C ILE A 247 16.31 9.21 6.54
N LEU A 248 16.88 9.09 5.34
CA LEU A 248 18.25 8.62 5.09
C LEU A 248 19.26 9.76 4.91
N GLU A 249 18.83 11.01 4.79
CA GLU A 249 19.71 12.18 4.53
C GLU A 249 20.47 12.65 5.78
N GLY A 250 20.06 12.20 6.98
CA GLY A 250 20.73 12.47 8.25
C GLY A 250 21.57 11.31 8.78
N GLN A 251 21.95 10.37 7.91
CA GLN A 251 22.76 9.18 8.25
C GLN A 251 24.14 9.24 7.62
#